data_AF-A0A257PCV7-F1
#
_entry.id   AF-A0A257PCV7-F1
#
_cell.length_a   1.000
_cell.length_b   1.000
_cell.length_c   1.000
_cell.angle_alpha   90.00
_cell.angle_beta   90.00
_cell.angle_gamma   90.00
#
_symmetry.space_group_name_H-M   'P 1'
#
loop_
_entity.id
_entity.type
_entity.pdbx_description
1 polymer ?
#
loop_
_entity_poly.entity_id
_entity_poly.type
_entity_poly.pdbx_seq_one_letter_code
_entity_poly.pdbx_strand_id
1 'polypeptide(L)'
;MTASYSVQRWTRRSIVSTAIIGALQILLLAGPFIFSANVVDQLTTLFVYVILAITWNALAGYGGLVSVGQQVFFGFGAYAAIRLSQAGLPVYAALALGGVVSAGLALLVSSFMLQL
;
A
#
# COMPACT_ATOMS: atom_id res chain seq x y z
N MET A 1 -45.80 -5.12 -11.20
CA MET A 1 -44.75 -5.51 -12.16
C MET A 1 -43.40 -5.15 -11.55
N THR A 2 -42.77 -6.06 -10.79
CA THR A 2 -41.44 -5.82 -10.21
C THR A 2 -40.40 -6.33 -11.20
N ALA A 3 -39.61 -5.43 -11.78
CA ALA A 3 -38.54 -5.78 -12.72
C ALA A 3 -37.49 -6.64 -12.00
N SER A 4 -37.25 -7.85 -12.50
CA SER A 4 -36.22 -8.76 -11.99
C SER A 4 -34.84 -8.29 -12.48
N TYR A 5 -34.07 -7.62 -11.62
CA TYR A 5 -32.69 -7.24 -11.92
C TYR A 5 -31.75 -8.47 -11.83
N SER A 6 -31.18 -8.89 -12.96
CA SER A 6 -30.16 -9.94 -13.03
C SER A 6 -28.77 -9.33 -12.84
N VAL A 7 -28.17 -9.50 -11.66
CA VAL A 7 -26.78 -9.06 -11.39
C VAL A 7 -25.78 -10.06 -11.99
N GLN A 8 -25.18 -9.74 -13.13
CA GLN A 8 -24.08 -10.51 -13.71
C GLN A 8 -22.73 -10.03 -13.14
N ARG A 9 -22.12 -10.83 -12.27
CA ARG A 9 -20.83 -10.52 -11.62
C ARG A 9 -19.59 -10.79 -12.48
N TRP A 10 -19.72 -11.59 -13.54
CA TRP A 10 -18.61 -12.03 -14.40
C TRP A 10 -18.95 -11.87 -15.88
N THR A 11 -19.07 -10.62 -16.32
CA THR A 11 -19.18 -10.35 -17.76
C THR A 11 -17.86 -10.71 -18.45
N ARG A 12 -17.90 -11.02 -19.76
CA ARG A 12 -16.69 -11.32 -20.54
C ARG A 12 -15.62 -10.21 -20.41
N ARG A 13 -16.06 -8.94 -20.32
CA ARG A 13 -15.17 -7.79 -20.09
C ARG A 13 -14.51 -7.82 -18.71
N SER A 14 -15.29 -8.15 -17.66
CA SER A 14 -14.76 -8.29 -16.29
C SER A 14 -13.74 -9.43 -16.20
N ILE A 15 -14.01 -10.57 -16.84
CA ILE A 15 -13.08 -11.71 -16.86
C ILE A 15 -11.77 -11.31 -17.54
N VAL A 16 -11.85 -10.65 -18.70
CA VAL A 16 -10.66 -10.20 -19.45
C VAL A 16 -9.88 -9.17 -18.64
N SER A 17 -10.52 -8.17 -18.03
CA SER A 17 -9.82 -7.18 -17.21
C SER A 17 -9.13 -7.81 -16.01
N THR A 18 -9.80 -8.73 -15.30
CA THR A 18 -9.21 -9.43 -14.16
C THR A 18 -8.04 -10.31 -14.60
N ALA A 19 -8.16 -11.00 -15.74
CA ALA A 19 -7.07 -11.81 -16.29
C ALA A 19 -5.86 -10.97 -16.66
N ILE A 20 -6.04 -9.81 -17.31
CA ILE A 20 -4.96 -8.90 -17.66
C ILE A 20 -4.26 -8.38 -16.40
N ILE A 21 -5.02 -7.92 -15.40
CA ILE A 21 -4.44 -7.45 -14.14
C ILE A 21 -3.67 -8.58 -13.44
N GLY A 22 -4.23 -9.79 -13.39
CA GLY A 22 -3.56 -10.96 -12.81
C GLY A 22 -2.26 -11.31 -13.53
N ALA A 23 -2.25 -11.31 -14.87
CA ALA A 23 -1.05 -11.55 -15.66
C ALA A 23 0.03 -10.48 -15.40
N LEU A 24 -0.37 -9.21 -15.28
CA LEU A 24 0.54 -8.11 -14.99
C LEU A 24 1.16 -8.23 -13.60
N GLN A 25 0.40 -8.66 -12.59
CA GLN A 25 0.89 -8.93 -11.24
C GLN A 25 1.92 -10.08 -11.22
N ILE A 26 1.66 -11.17 -11.95
CA ILE A 26 2.59 -12.29 -12.08
C ILE A 26 3.90 -11.83 -12.75
N LEU A 27 3.80 -11.02 -13.81
CA LEU A 27 4.98 -10.46 -14.49
C LEU A 27 5.80 -9.59 -13.54
N LEU A 28 5.16 -8.76 -12.72
CA LEU A 28 5.83 -7.91 -11.75
C LEU A 28 6.53 -8.73 -10.66
N LEU A 29 5.89 -9.80 -10.17
CA LEU A 29 6.47 -10.73 -9.21
C LEU A 29 7.68 -11.48 -9.78
N ALA A 30 7.70 -11.74 -11.08
CA ALA A 30 8.84 -12.33 -11.78
C ALA A 30 10.02 -11.35 -11.96
N GLY A 31 9.80 -10.05 -11.79
CA GLY A 31 10.79 -8.99 -12.02
C GLY A 31 12.15 -9.21 -11.32
N PRO A 32 12.21 -9.55 -10.02
CA PRO A 32 13.47 -9.79 -9.31
C PRO A 32 14.31 -10.96 -9.86
N PHE A 33 13.68 -11.90 -10.58
CA PHE A 33 14.39 -13.04 -11.18
C PHE A 33 14.94 -12.72 -12.57
N ILE A 34 14.45 -11.66 -13.21
CA ILE A 34 14.79 -11.27 -14.59
C ILE A 34 15.75 -10.07 -14.60
N PHE A 35 15.55 -9.11 -13.70
CA PHE A 35 16.31 -7.86 -13.66
C PHE A 35 17.47 -7.90 -12.66
N SER A 36 18.45 -7.01 -12.85
CA SER A 36 19.55 -6.84 -11.90
C SER A 36 19.07 -6.14 -10.62
N ALA A 37 19.77 -6.36 -9.51
CA ALA A 37 19.42 -5.79 -8.20
C ALA A 37 19.27 -4.26 -8.23
N ASN A 38 20.12 -3.55 -8.99
CA ASN A 38 20.03 -2.09 -9.14
C ASN A 38 18.73 -1.66 -9.83
N VAL A 39 18.31 -2.36 -10.89
CA VAL A 39 17.06 -2.04 -11.58
C VAL A 39 15.86 -2.32 -10.68
N VAL A 40 15.89 -3.42 -9.92
CA VAL A 40 14.83 -3.77 -8.96
C VAL A 40 14.71 -2.71 -7.86
N ASP A 41 15.83 -2.21 -7.34
CA ASP A 41 15.86 -1.14 -6.33
C ASP A 41 15.28 0.18 -6.85
N GLN A 42 15.68 0.58 -8.07
CA GLN A 42 15.14 1.78 -8.72
C GLN A 42 13.64 1.67 -9.01
N LEU A 43 13.19 0.51 -9.51
CA LEU A 43 11.77 0.25 -9.75
C LEU A 43 10.97 0.23 -8.45
N THR A 44 11.51 -0.36 -7.38
CA THR A 44 10.86 -0.37 -6.07
C THR A 44 10.68 1.05 -5.55
N THR A 45 11.74 1.87 -5.61
CA THR A 45 11.70 3.28 -5.23
C THR A 45 10.68 4.06 -6.07
N LEU A 46 10.69 3.86 -7.39
CA LEU A 46 9.70 4.46 -8.29
C LEU A 46 8.26 4.07 -7.90
N PHE A 47 8.00 2.79 -7.65
CA PHE A 47 6.67 2.33 -7.27
C PHE A 47 6.22 2.87 -5.91
N VAL A 48 7.13 3.03 -4.95
CA VAL A 48 6.82 3.73 -3.69
C VAL A 48 6.36 5.16 -3.96
N TYR A 49 7.04 5.92 -4.83
CA TYR A 49 6.60 7.26 -5.20
C TYR A 49 5.29 7.28 -5.98
N VAL A 50 5.06 6.32 -6.88
CA VAL A 50 3.80 6.17 -7.61
C VAL A 50 2.64 5.90 -6.64
N ILE A 51 2.84 5.01 -5.66
CA ILE A 51 1.84 4.74 -4.62
C ILE A 51 1.51 6.02 -3.86
N LEU A 52 2.52 6.76 -3.40
CA LEU A 52 2.30 8.02 -2.69
C LEU A 52 1.55 9.06 -3.54
N ALA A 53 1.87 9.18 -4.83
CA ALA A 53 1.19 10.07 -5.76
C ALA A 53 -0.27 9.67 -5.98
N ILE A 54 -0.54 8.38 -6.16
CA ILE A 54 -1.90 7.86 -6.35
C ILE A 54 -2.71 8.01 -5.07
N THR A 55 -2.15 7.74 -3.89
CA THR A 55 -2.84 7.95 -2.62
C THR A 55 -3.24 9.41 -2.43
N TRP A 56 -2.37 10.35 -2.80
CA TRP A 56 -2.70 11.78 -2.81
C TRP A 56 -3.83 12.11 -3.79
N ASN A 57 -3.76 11.58 -5.02
CA ASN A 57 -4.80 11.78 -6.02
C ASN A 57 -6.15 11.20 -5.58
N ALA A 58 -6.13 10.03 -4.92
CA ALA A 58 -7.31 9.39 -4.35
C ALA A 58 -7.98 10.27 -3.28
N LEU A 59 -7.22 10.82 -2.33
CA LEU A 59 -7.76 11.58 -1.22
C LEU A 59 -8.13 13.01 -1.60
N ALA A 60 -7.18 13.77 -2.14
CA ALA A 60 -7.39 15.18 -2.45
C ALA A 60 -8.21 15.36 -3.75
N GLY A 61 -7.96 14.51 -4.75
CA GLY A 61 -8.63 14.60 -6.05
C GLY A 61 -10.05 14.03 -6.04
N TYR A 62 -10.23 12.81 -5.55
CA TYR A 62 -11.55 12.14 -5.55
C TYR A 62 -12.29 12.23 -4.22
N GLY A 63 -11.57 12.19 -3.10
CA GLY A 63 -12.16 12.25 -1.76
C GLY A 63 -12.45 13.66 -1.24
N GLY A 64 -11.92 14.72 -1.87
CA GLY A 64 -11.96 16.09 -1.36
C GLY A 64 -11.24 16.29 -0.02
N LEU A 65 -10.49 15.29 0.44
CA LEU A 65 -9.77 15.28 1.70
C LEU A 65 -8.32 15.70 1.46
N VAL A 66 -7.99 16.95 1.81
CA VAL A 66 -6.61 17.42 1.82
C VAL A 66 -5.97 17.02 3.14
N SER A 67 -5.62 15.75 3.29
CA SER A 67 -4.93 15.22 4.47
C SER A 67 -3.55 14.67 4.11
N VAL A 68 -2.51 15.29 4.67
CA VAL A 68 -1.11 14.82 4.56
C VAL A 68 -0.75 13.89 5.73
N GLY A 69 -1.59 13.80 6.77
CA GLY A 69 -1.25 13.17 8.04
C GLY A 69 -0.91 11.68 7.95
N GLN A 70 -1.53 10.96 7.03
CA GLN A 70 -1.30 9.51 6.88
C GLN A 70 0.16 9.13 6.53
N GLN A 71 0.89 10.04 5.87
CA GLN A 71 2.28 9.80 5.49
C GLN A 71 3.19 9.69 6.72
N VAL A 72 2.82 10.33 7.84
CA VAL A 72 3.56 10.24 9.09
C VAL A 72 3.59 8.81 9.63
N PHE A 73 2.48 8.08 9.52
CA PHE A 73 2.38 6.70 10.00
C PHE A 73 3.23 5.75 9.14
N PHE A 74 3.25 5.96 7.82
CA PHE A 74 4.12 5.20 6.92
C PHE A 74 5.60 5.46 7.23
N GLY A 75 6.00 6.73 7.32
CA GLY A 75 7.39 7.11 7.62
C GLY A 75 7.87 6.62 8.98
N PHE A 76 7.03 6.72 10.01
CA PHE A 76 7.36 6.26 11.36
C PHE A 76 7.55 4.74 11.42
N GLY A 77 6.65 3.97 10.78
CA GLY A 77 6.77 2.52 10.70
C GLY A 77 8.02 2.07 9.92
N ALA A 78 8.32 2.73 8.80
CA ALA A 78 9.51 2.45 8.01
C ALA A 78 10.80 2.74 8.79
N TYR A 79 10.86 3.88 9.49
CA TYR A 79 12.00 4.21 10.34
C TYR A 79 12.18 3.19 11.47
N ALA A 80 11.09 2.81 12.15
CA ALA A 80 11.11 1.79 13.19
C ALA A 80 11.63 0.44 12.65
N ALA A 81 11.16 0.01 11.47
CA ALA A 81 11.63 -1.22 10.83
C ALA A 81 13.13 -1.18 10.52
N ILE A 82 13.64 -0.05 10.00
CA ILE A 82 15.08 0.11 9.75
C ILE A 82 15.88 0.02 11.06
N ARG A 83 15.43 0.70 12.11
CA ARG A 83 16.11 0.67 13.43
C ARG A 83 16.10 -0.71 14.07
N LEU A 84 14.99 -1.44 13.98
CA LEU A 84 14.88 -2.81 14.46
C LEU A 84 15.78 -3.76 13.67
N SER A 85 15.85 -3.60 12.35
CA SER A 85 16.76 -4.40 11.52
C SER A 85 18.23 -4.11 11.85
N GLN A 86 18.59 -2.85 12.07
CA GLN A 86 19.94 -2.46 12.52
C GLN A 86 20.28 -3.01 13.91
N ALA A 87 19.28 -3.24 14.77
CA ALA A 87 19.45 -3.89 16.07
C ALA A 87 19.60 -5.42 15.99
N GLY A 88 19.63 -5.99 14.78
CA GLY A 88 19.88 -7.42 14.55
C GLY A 88 18.62 -8.26 14.31
N LEU A 89 17.42 -7.65 14.25
CA LEU A 89 16.23 -8.40 13.86
C LEU A 89 16.23 -8.72 12.35
N PRO A 90 15.69 -9.89 11.95
CA PRO A 90 15.51 -10.20 10.54
C PRO A 90 14.55 -9.19 9.90
N VAL A 91 14.87 -8.77 8.67
CA VAL A 91 14.19 -7.68 7.95
C VAL A 91 12.68 -7.84 7.94
N TYR A 92 12.18 -9.05 7.68
CA TYR A 92 10.73 -9.31 7.62
C TYR A 92 10.04 -9.15 8.98
N ALA A 93 10.68 -9.58 10.08
CA ALA A 93 10.14 -9.37 11.42
C ALA A 93 10.20 -7.89 11.80
N ALA A 94 11.29 -7.20 11.44
CA ALA A 94 11.44 -5.77 11.66
C ALA A 94 10.37 -4.95 10.93
N LEU A 95 10.01 -5.33 9.69
CA LEU A 95 8.91 -4.72 8.94
C LEU A 95 7.54 -4.92 9.62
N ALA A 96 7.23 -6.15 10.04
CA ALA A 96 5.99 -6.44 10.75
C ALA A 96 5.88 -5.64 12.06
N LEU A 97 6.97 -5.61 12.84
CA LEU A 97 7.04 -4.83 14.08
C LEU A 97 7.01 -3.32 13.83
N GLY A 98 7.59 -2.82 12.74
CA GLY A 98 7.46 -1.42 12.34
C GLY A 98 6.00 -1.03 12.11
N GLY A 99 5.21 -1.92 11.52
CA GLY A 99 3.76 -1.77 11.41
C GLY A 99 3.05 -1.70 12.77
N VAL A 100 3.43 -2.58 13.70
CA VAL A 100 2.90 -2.57 15.08
C VAL A 100 3.25 -1.28 15.82
N VAL A 101 4.48 -0.80 15.67
CA VAL A 101 4.95 0.46 16.26
C VAL A 101 4.15 1.65 15.69
N SER A 102 3.90 1.66 14.39
CA SER A 102 3.05 2.66 13.74
C SER A 102 1.59 2.60 14.21
N ALA A 103 1.04 1.40 14.38
CA ALA A 103 -0.29 1.22 14.97
C ALA A 103 -0.36 1.76 16.40
N GLY A 104 0.70 1.57 17.20
CA GLY A 104 0.82 2.16 18.54
C GLY A 104 0.78 3.69 18.50
N LEU A 105 1.49 4.32 17.56
CA LEU A 105 1.42 5.77 17.35
C LEU A 105 0.01 6.21 16.96
N ALA A 106 -0.66 5.48 16.06
CA ALA A 106 -2.03 5.77 15.65
C ALA A 106 -3.02 5.70 16.83
N LEU A 107 -2.88 4.70 17.72
CA LEU A 107 -3.70 4.60 18.93
C LEU A 107 -3.49 5.78 19.88
N LEU A 108 -2.24 6.22 20.06
CA LEU A 108 -1.91 7.38 20.89
C LEU A 108 -2.56 8.64 20.33
N VAL A 109 -2.37 8.91 19.03
CA VAL A 109 -2.93 10.09 18.36
C VAL A 109 -4.46 10.05 18.36
N SER A 110 -5.06 8.89 18.07
CA SER A 110 -6.52 8.74 18.08
C SER A 110 -7.10 8.96 19.47
N SER A 111 -6.43 8.49 20.52
CA SER A 111 -6.91 8.68 21.90
C SER A 111 -6.99 10.17 22.25
N PHE A 112 -5.98 10.94 21.85
CA PHE A 112 -5.98 12.39 22.06
C PHE A 112 -7.01 13.11 21.20
N MET A 113 -7.15 12.74 19.92
CA MET A 113 -8.10 13.41 19.02
C MET A 113 -9.57 13.11 19.35
N LEU A 114 -9.89 11.90 19.80
CA LEU A 114 -11.27 11.54 20.18
C LEU A 114 -11.73 12.21 21.49
N GLN A 115 -10.80 12.81 22.22
CA GLN A 115 -11.07 13.56 23.46
C GLN A 115 -11.27 15.07 23.21
N LEU A 116 -11.03 15.56 21.99
CA LEU A 116 -11.32 16.93 21.55
C LEU A 116 -12.71 17.01 20.91
#